data_AF-A0A3B3QVR7-F1
#
_entry.id   AF-A0A3B3QVR7-F1
#
_cell.length_a   1.000
_cell.length_b   1.000
_cell.length_c   1.000
_cell.angle_alpha   90.00
_cell.angle_beta   90.00
_cell.angle_gamma   90.00
#
_symmetry.space_group_name_H-M   'P 1'
#
loop_
_entity.id
_entity.type
_entity.pdbx_description
1 polymer ?
#
loop_
_entity_poly.entity_id
_entity_poly.type
_entity_poly.pdbx_seq_one_letter_code
_entity_poly.pdbx_strand_id
1 'polypeptide(L)'
;MLLCLVRTNTLRQIYHKTWTNQCSFSSLFQLLRECVSEHQAYISKLLLTGSQLASLGALEEVTMRERSCSAEQRYVAVMEKVRSHGRALVEAICQSSQFHEKIGSLLETLERAALRLRQRPPVAVEVEKIQEQLAVHRAAGWELDKLLPSYSVLCHQGEEMATWGKESPLCNAAVQLQLQRLQSVWDEIRQRADEREAKLLAALDLAQAFWAEAEQLQDTLRDAHVAVKELEAPEIDPVLIKHQMEITESIRAEVDGLWQKLGALRTLGADLIAACGETDKQQVVKTMEEVSGRGVHE
;
A
#
# COMPACT_ATOMS: atom_id res chain seq x y z
N MET A 1 10.23 -48.93 -11.30
CA MET A 1 11.25 -48.48 -10.32
C MET A 1 12.31 -47.56 -10.93
N LEU A 2 12.96 -47.92 -12.04
CA LEU A 2 14.00 -47.08 -12.69
C LEU A 2 13.48 -45.72 -13.19
N LEU A 3 12.27 -45.64 -13.72
CA LEU A 3 11.63 -44.37 -14.13
C LEU A 3 11.29 -43.41 -12.96
N CYS A 4 11.20 -43.91 -11.72
CA CYS A 4 11.00 -43.06 -10.53
C CYS A 4 12.32 -42.53 -9.96
N LEU A 5 13.39 -43.32 -10.05
CA LEU A 5 14.75 -42.95 -9.62
C LEU A 5 15.41 -41.93 -10.56
N VAL A 6 15.16 -42.05 -11.87
CA VAL A 6 15.63 -41.04 -12.84
C VAL A 6 14.94 -39.71 -12.57
N ARG A 7 13.61 -39.70 -12.43
CA ARG A 7 12.78 -38.49 -12.28
C ARG A 7 13.13 -37.64 -11.04
N THR A 8 13.57 -38.27 -9.95
CA THR A 8 13.93 -37.58 -8.70
C THR A 8 15.37 -37.07 -8.70
N ASN A 9 16.29 -37.75 -9.39
CA ASN A 9 17.70 -37.35 -9.43
C ASN A 9 17.96 -36.26 -10.49
N THR A 10 17.32 -36.32 -11.67
CA THR A 10 17.44 -35.25 -12.67
C THR A 10 16.79 -33.94 -12.21
N LEU A 11 15.58 -33.96 -11.64
CA LEU A 11 14.92 -32.74 -11.18
C LEU A 11 15.71 -32.04 -10.06
N ARG A 12 16.34 -32.80 -9.16
CA ARG A 12 17.18 -32.27 -8.07
C ARG A 12 18.50 -31.68 -8.57
N GLN A 13 19.13 -32.30 -9.57
CA GLN A 13 20.33 -31.76 -10.22
C GLN A 13 20.04 -30.53 -11.07
N ILE A 14 18.87 -30.48 -11.72
CA ILE A 14 18.42 -29.31 -12.50
C ILE A 14 18.20 -28.12 -11.56
N TYR A 15 17.46 -28.32 -10.46
CA TYR A 15 17.18 -27.26 -9.49
C TYR A 15 18.45 -26.69 -8.82
N HIS A 16 19.40 -27.55 -8.45
CA HIS A 16 20.66 -27.11 -7.84
C HIS A 16 21.56 -26.38 -8.85
N LYS A 17 21.59 -26.78 -10.12
CA LYS A 17 22.42 -26.12 -11.15
C LYS A 17 21.84 -24.78 -11.62
N THR A 18 20.51 -24.63 -11.66
CA THR A 18 19.83 -23.39 -12.07
C THR A 18 19.84 -22.32 -10.97
N TRP A 19 19.91 -22.71 -9.70
CA TRP A 19 19.90 -21.76 -8.58
C TRP A 19 21.30 -21.20 -8.25
N THR A 20 22.38 -21.97 -8.50
CA THR A 20 23.75 -21.54 -8.20
C THR A 20 24.58 -21.07 -9.39
N ASN A 21 24.20 -21.40 -10.63
CA ASN A 21 24.94 -20.99 -11.82
C ASN A 21 24.01 -20.41 -12.87
N GLN A 22 24.47 -19.32 -13.47
CA GLN A 22 23.91 -18.57 -14.60
C GLN A 22 23.86 -19.44 -15.89
N CYS A 23 23.29 -20.64 -15.84
CA CYS A 23 23.03 -21.44 -17.01
C CYS A 23 21.85 -20.81 -17.76
N SER A 24 22.14 -20.21 -18.91
CA SER A 24 21.14 -19.56 -19.74
C SER A 24 20.10 -20.55 -20.26
N PHE A 25 18.86 -20.11 -20.22
CA PHE A 25 17.62 -20.76 -20.67
C PHE A 25 17.71 -21.57 -21.98
N SER A 26 18.57 -21.15 -22.91
CA SER A 26 18.86 -21.85 -24.16
C SER A 26 19.33 -23.30 -23.93
N SER A 27 20.14 -23.54 -22.90
CA SER A 27 20.76 -24.85 -22.64
C SER A 27 19.77 -25.90 -22.12
N LEU A 28 18.76 -25.51 -21.35
CA LEU A 28 17.75 -26.44 -20.82
C LEU A 28 16.77 -26.89 -21.90
N PHE A 29 16.32 -25.97 -22.75
CA PHE A 29 15.47 -26.29 -23.89
C PHE A 29 16.22 -27.17 -24.92
N GLN A 30 17.52 -26.92 -25.11
CA GLN A 30 18.37 -27.71 -25.97
C GLN A 30 18.54 -29.15 -25.45
N LEU A 31 18.76 -29.34 -24.14
CA LEU A 31 18.84 -30.65 -23.50
C LEU A 31 17.56 -31.48 -23.63
N LEU A 32 16.40 -30.85 -23.42
CA LEU A 32 15.10 -31.52 -23.54
C LEU A 32 14.78 -31.90 -25.00
N ARG A 33 15.18 -31.03 -25.94
CA ARG A 33 15.06 -31.28 -27.39
C ARG A 33 16.02 -32.38 -27.87
N GLU A 34 17.25 -32.41 -27.37
CA GLU A 34 18.26 -33.43 -27.68
C GLU A 34 17.81 -34.81 -27.18
N CYS A 35 17.38 -34.92 -25.92
CA CYS A 35 16.87 -36.17 -25.35
C CYS A 35 15.67 -36.74 -26.13
N VAL A 36 14.82 -35.86 -26.67
CA VAL A 36 13.68 -36.22 -27.52
C VAL A 36 14.11 -36.63 -28.93
N SER A 37 15.11 -35.96 -29.50
CA SER A 37 15.65 -36.27 -30.82
C SER A 37 16.39 -37.62 -30.88
N GLU A 38 17.06 -38.03 -29.79
CA GLU A 38 17.67 -39.37 -29.70
C GLU A 38 16.62 -40.47 -29.88
N HIS A 39 15.45 -40.32 -29.27
CA HIS A 39 14.36 -41.31 -29.36
C HIS A 39 13.71 -41.37 -30.74
N GLN A 40 13.75 -40.26 -31.50
CA GLN A 40 13.29 -40.21 -32.88
C GLN A 40 14.08 -41.16 -33.80
N ALA A 41 15.41 -41.22 -33.63
CA ALA A 41 16.28 -42.07 -34.44
C ALA A 41 15.96 -43.57 -34.26
N TYR A 42 15.67 -44.01 -33.03
CA TYR A 42 15.31 -45.40 -32.75
C TYR A 42 13.95 -45.79 -33.37
N ILE A 43 13.00 -44.87 -33.42
CA ILE A 43 11.65 -45.12 -33.95
C ILE A 43 11.65 -45.12 -35.48
N SER A 44 12.42 -44.22 -36.11
CA SER A 44 12.67 -44.28 -37.55
C SER A 44 13.32 -45.61 -37.96
N LYS A 45 14.27 -46.12 -37.16
CA LYS A 45 14.88 -47.43 -37.40
C LYS A 45 13.87 -48.56 -37.24
N LEU A 46 13.03 -48.53 -36.20
CA LEU A 46 11.97 -49.52 -35.98
C LEU A 46 10.97 -49.57 -37.14
N LEU A 47 10.52 -48.43 -37.63
CA LEU A 47 9.58 -48.33 -38.76
C LEU A 47 10.19 -48.83 -40.07
N LEU A 48 11.45 -48.52 -40.33
CA LEU A 48 12.18 -49.04 -41.50
C LEU A 48 12.33 -50.56 -41.43
N THR A 49 12.67 -51.10 -40.26
CA THR A 49 12.83 -52.55 -40.08
C THR A 49 11.47 -53.24 -40.18
N GLY A 50 10.41 -52.63 -39.65
CA GLY A 50 9.04 -53.13 -39.74
C GLY A 50 8.49 -53.17 -41.17
N SER A 51 8.76 -52.14 -41.99
CA SER A 51 8.35 -52.13 -43.40
C SER A 51 9.14 -53.13 -44.26
N GLN A 52 10.42 -53.33 -43.95
CA GLN A 52 11.26 -54.35 -44.60
C GLN A 52 10.77 -55.77 -44.27
N LEU A 53 10.45 -56.07 -43.00
CA LEU A 53 9.91 -57.37 -42.60
C LEU A 53 8.51 -57.65 -43.16
N ALA A 54 7.66 -56.62 -43.19
CA ALA A 54 6.34 -56.67 -43.80
C ALA A 54 6.39 -57.07 -45.28
N SER A 55 7.46 -56.70 -46.01
CA SER A 55 7.64 -57.09 -47.42
C SER A 55 8.01 -58.57 -47.64
N LEU A 56 8.31 -59.33 -46.58
CA LEU A 56 8.80 -60.72 -46.66
C LEU A 56 7.73 -61.80 -46.39
N GLY A 57 6.49 -61.48 -45.96
CA GLY A 57 5.46 -62.49 -45.67
C GLY A 57 4.01 -61.98 -45.62
N ALA A 58 3.13 -62.54 -46.46
CA ALA A 58 1.78 -62.00 -46.75
C ALA A 58 0.73 -62.07 -45.60
N LEU A 59 0.86 -62.96 -44.61
CA LEU A 59 -0.06 -63.04 -43.46
C LEU A 59 0.46 -62.29 -42.21
N GLU A 60 1.78 -62.18 -42.07
CA GLU A 60 2.41 -61.40 -40.99
C GLU A 60 2.47 -59.90 -41.35
N GLU A 61 2.39 -59.55 -42.63
CA GLU A 61 2.42 -58.16 -43.14
C GLU A 61 1.34 -57.27 -42.51
N VAL A 62 0.08 -57.74 -42.41
CA VAL A 62 -1.02 -56.94 -41.86
C VAL A 62 -0.83 -56.68 -40.37
N THR A 63 -0.55 -57.72 -39.60
CA THR A 63 -0.34 -57.60 -38.14
C THR A 63 0.93 -56.81 -37.80
N MET A 64 1.99 -56.91 -38.60
CA MET A 64 3.22 -56.12 -38.44
C MET A 64 3.00 -54.65 -38.83
N ARG A 65 2.23 -54.38 -39.89
CA ARG A 65 1.85 -53.03 -40.30
C ARG A 65 0.94 -52.36 -39.26
N GLU A 66 -0.03 -53.09 -38.70
CA GLU A 66 -0.88 -52.62 -37.59
C GLU A 66 -0.06 -52.31 -36.32
N ARG A 67 0.85 -53.21 -35.92
CA ARG A 67 1.74 -53.00 -34.78
C ARG A 67 2.66 -51.79 -34.99
N SER A 68 3.17 -51.61 -36.20
CA SER A 68 4.02 -50.46 -36.57
C SER A 68 3.23 -49.15 -36.53
N CYS A 69 2.02 -49.13 -37.09
CA CYS A 69 1.13 -47.96 -37.04
C CYS A 69 0.73 -47.61 -35.59
N SER A 70 0.42 -48.61 -34.76
CA SER A 70 0.16 -48.42 -33.33
C SER A 70 1.36 -47.88 -32.55
N ALA A 71 2.57 -48.32 -32.88
CA ALA A 71 3.80 -47.79 -32.27
C ALA A 71 4.05 -46.34 -32.69
N GLU A 72 3.81 -46.00 -33.95
CA GLU A 72 3.92 -44.63 -34.48
C GLU A 72 2.91 -43.68 -33.83
N GLN A 73 1.62 -44.07 -33.73
CA GLN A 73 0.60 -43.27 -33.06
C GLN A 73 0.93 -43.03 -31.58
N ARG A 74 1.40 -44.07 -30.87
CA ARG A 74 1.85 -43.93 -29.48
C ARG A 74 3.04 -42.99 -29.36
N TYR A 75 3.99 -43.08 -30.28
CA TYR A 75 5.13 -42.15 -30.31
C TYR A 75 4.65 -40.71 -30.52
N VAL A 76 3.82 -40.45 -31.53
CA VAL A 76 3.28 -39.11 -31.80
C VAL A 76 2.52 -38.57 -30.58
N ALA A 77 1.70 -39.38 -29.92
CA ALA A 77 0.98 -38.99 -28.71
C ALA A 77 1.92 -38.66 -27.54
N VAL A 78 2.96 -39.46 -27.32
CA VAL A 78 3.99 -39.19 -26.31
C VAL A 78 4.74 -37.89 -26.64
N MET A 79 5.10 -37.69 -27.90
CA MET A 79 5.78 -36.49 -28.37
C MET A 79 4.95 -35.23 -28.14
N GLU A 80 3.65 -35.27 -28.45
CA GLU A 80 2.78 -34.11 -28.19
C GLU A 80 2.61 -33.85 -26.69
N LYS A 81 2.51 -34.90 -25.88
CA LYS A 81 2.45 -34.75 -24.42
C LYS A 81 3.73 -34.16 -23.84
N VAL A 82 4.90 -34.58 -24.32
CA VAL A 82 6.21 -34.03 -23.91
C VAL A 82 6.35 -32.58 -24.35
N ARG A 83 5.94 -32.23 -25.58
CA ARG A 83 5.94 -30.85 -26.07
C ARG A 83 5.01 -29.96 -25.24
N SER A 84 3.79 -30.40 -24.99
CA SER A 84 2.81 -29.69 -24.17
C SER A 84 3.31 -29.46 -22.74
N HIS A 85 3.87 -30.51 -22.12
CA HIS A 85 4.48 -30.40 -20.79
C HIS A 85 5.69 -29.46 -20.77
N GLY A 86 6.54 -29.50 -21.81
CA GLY A 86 7.67 -28.58 -21.95
C GLY A 86 7.23 -27.13 -22.07
N ARG A 87 6.17 -26.83 -22.84
CA ARG A 87 5.57 -25.49 -22.92
C ARG A 87 5.07 -25.01 -21.55
N ALA A 88 4.30 -25.85 -20.85
CA ALA A 88 3.77 -25.52 -19.53
C ALA A 88 4.87 -25.27 -18.48
N LEU A 89 5.97 -26.03 -18.52
CA LEU A 89 7.12 -25.81 -17.64
C LEU A 89 7.82 -24.46 -17.91
N VAL A 90 8.01 -24.11 -19.18
CA VAL A 90 8.59 -22.82 -19.57
C VAL A 90 7.70 -21.66 -19.10
N GLU A 91 6.39 -21.80 -19.28
CA GLU A 91 5.42 -20.81 -18.83
C GLU A 91 5.44 -20.63 -17.30
N ALA A 92 5.38 -21.73 -16.54
CA ALA A 92 5.44 -21.69 -15.07
C ALA A 92 6.75 -21.08 -14.55
N ILE A 93 7.89 -21.38 -15.18
CA ILE A 93 9.19 -20.77 -14.83
C ILE A 93 9.18 -19.26 -15.13
N CYS A 94 8.67 -18.87 -16.28
CA CYS A 94 8.57 -17.46 -16.67
C CYS A 94 7.67 -16.68 -15.69
N GLN A 95 6.51 -17.23 -15.36
CA GLN A 95 5.58 -16.66 -14.39
C GLN A 95 6.22 -16.55 -13.00
N SER A 96 6.91 -17.59 -12.53
CA SER A 96 7.62 -17.57 -11.25
C SER A 96 8.72 -16.50 -11.21
N SER A 97 9.54 -16.39 -12.27
CA SER A 97 10.60 -15.38 -12.36
C SER A 97 10.03 -13.96 -12.34
N GLN A 98 8.99 -13.70 -13.14
CA GLN A 98 8.34 -12.38 -13.19
C GLN A 98 7.69 -12.02 -11.86
N PHE A 99 7.05 -12.98 -11.19
CA PHE A 99 6.46 -12.78 -9.87
C PHE A 99 7.53 -12.35 -8.86
N HIS A 100 8.64 -13.11 -8.75
CA HIS A 100 9.69 -12.83 -7.78
C HIS A 100 10.40 -11.48 -8.02
N GLU A 101 10.60 -11.09 -9.27
CA GLU A 101 11.15 -9.78 -9.61
C GLU A 101 10.19 -8.64 -9.24
N LYS A 102 8.92 -8.76 -9.64
CA LYS A 102 7.91 -7.71 -9.44
C LYS A 102 7.52 -7.56 -7.97
N ILE A 103 7.39 -8.65 -7.21
CA ILE A 103 7.04 -8.58 -5.79
C ILE A 103 8.14 -7.92 -4.97
N GLY A 104 9.42 -8.17 -5.28
CA GLY A 104 10.54 -7.49 -4.64
C GLY A 104 10.49 -5.98 -4.87
N SER A 105 10.35 -5.55 -6.12
CA SER A 105 10.25 -4.12 -6.48
C SER A 105 9.06 -3.41 -5.83
N LEU A 106 7.88 -4.08 -5.80
CA LEU A 106 6.70 -3.53 -5.14
C LEU A 106 6.90 -3.43 -3.61
N LEU A 107 7.42 -4.49 -2.97
CA LEU A 107 7.71 -4.49 -1.54
C LEU A 107 8.66 -3.35 -1.16
N GLU A 108 9.76 -3.15 -1.89
CA GLU A 108 10.69 -2.04 -1.63
C GLU A 108 10.00 -0.68 -1.73
N THR A 109 9.10 -0.52 -2.70
CA THR A 109 8.35 0.71 -2.90
C THR A 109 7.37 0.98 -1.77
N LEU A 110 6.64 -0.07 -1.33
CA LEU A 110 5.72 0.02 -0.21
C LEU A 110 6.46 0.24 1.11
N GLU A 111 7.58 -0.43 1.37
CA GLU A 111 8.38 -0.22 2.58
C GLU A 111 8.93 1.21 2.66
N ARG A 112 9.36 1.79 1.54
CA ARG A 112 9.72 3.21 1.47
C ARG A 112 8.53 4.12 1.78
N ALA A 113 7.33 3.79 1.29
CA ALA A 113 6.12 4.56 1.61
C ALA A 113 5.73 4.44 3.10
N ALA A 114 5.78 3.23 3.67
CA ALA A 114 5.54 2.97 5.08
C ALA A 114 6.53 3.75 5.97
N LEU A 115 7.82 3.76 5.61
CA LEU A 115 8.84 4.53 6.33
C LEU A 115 8.53 6.04 6.30
N ARG A 116 8.14 6.58 5.14
CA ARG A 116 7.72 7.99 5.00
C ARG A 116 6.49 8.31 5.85
N LEU A 117 5.54 7.39 5.98
CA LEU A 117 4.36 7.55 6.84
C LEU A 117 4.73 7.49 8.34
N ARG A 118 5.70 6.65 8.72
CA ARG A 118 6.23 6.58 10.09
C ARG A 118 6.96 7.85 10.51
N GLN A 119 7.62 8.52 9.56
CA GLN A 119 8.46 9.70 9.80
C GLN A 119 7.76 11.02 9.43
N ARG A 120 6.42 11.04 9.39
CA ARG A 120 5.68 12.29 9.11
C ARG A 120 5.99 13.34 10.18
N PRO A 121 6.16 14.61 9.78
CA PRO A 121 6.33 15.70 10.73
C PRO A 121 5.08 15.83 11.63
N PRO A 122 5.24 16.42 12.83
CA PRO A 122 4.09 16.74 13.66
C PRO A 122 3.06 17.61 12.92
N VAL A 123 1.82 17.58 13.41
CA VAL A 123 0.76 18.45 12.88
C VAL A 123 1.06 19.90 13.27
N ALA A 124 0.98 20.81 12.29
CA ALA A 124 1.16 22.24 12.50
C ALA A 124 -0.04 22.86 13.24
N VAL A 125 0.10 24.08 13.74
CA VAL A 125 -0.98 24.83 14.43
C VAL A 125 -1.68 25.84 13.51
N GLU A 126 -0.97 26.35 12.51
CA GLU A 126 -1.50 27.33 11.55
C GLU A 126 -2.39 26.65 10.50
N VAL A 127 -3.54 27.26 10.19
CA VAL A 127 -4.55 26.71 9.27
C VAL A 127 -3.94 26.42 7.90
N GLU A 128 -3.17 27.35 7.35
CA GLU A 128 -2.56 27.24 6.03
C GLU A 128 -1.54 26.07 5.98
N LYS A 129 -0.74 25.92 7.04
CA LYS A 129 0.25 24.82 7.14
C LYS A 129 -0.43 23.47 7.29
N ILE A 130 -1.52 23.36 8.06
CA ILE A 130 -2.28 22.12 8.18
C ILE A 130 -2.90 21.75 6.83
N GLN A 131 -3.44 22.71 6.08
CA GLN A 131 -3.95 22.49 4.73
C GLN A 131 -2.87 22.02 3.75
N GLU A 132 -1.67 22.61 3.81
CA GLU A 132 -0.53 22.14 3.03
C GLU A 132 -0.15 20.70 3.38
N GLN A 133 -0.06 20.37 4.68
CA GLN A 133 0.21 19.00 5.14
C GLN A 133 -0.84 18.01 4.65
N LEU A 134 -2.13 18.40 4.62
CA LEU A 134 -3.24 17.60 4.11
C LEU A 134 -3.14 17.40 2.59
N ALA A 135 -2.81 18.44 1.83
CA ALA A 135 -2.61 18.35 0.39
C ALA A 135 -1.45 17.39 0.04
N VAL A 136 -0.30 17.52 0.72
CA VAL A 136 0.85 16.63 0.56
C VAL A 136 0.51 15.19 0.97
N HIS A 137 -0.31 15.01 2.01
CA HIS A 137 -0.78 13.70 2.44
C HIS A 137 -1.65 13.02 1.37
N ARG A 138 -2.65 13.73 0.84
CA ARG A 138 -3.57 13.22 -0.19
C ARG A 138 -2.86 12.93 -1.51
N ALA A 139 -1.91 13.77 -1.92
CA ALA A 139 -1.09 13.51 -3.10
C ALA A 139 -0.29 12.20 -2.95
N ALA A 140 0.26 11.93 -1.77
CA ALA A 140 0.93 10.65 -1.50
C ALA A 140 -0.04 9.47 -1.52
N GLY A 141 -1.29 9.65 -1.05
CA GLY A 141 -2.37 8.66 -1.17
C GLY A 141 -2.66 8.30 -2.63
N TRP A 142 -2.77 9.30 -3.51
CA TRP A 142 -2.98 9.05 -4.94
C TRP A 142 -1.83 8.28 -5.60
N GLU A 143 -0.58 8.54 -5.21
CA GLU A 143 0.55 7.74 -5.70
C GLU A 143 0.50 6.27 -5.20
N LEU A 144 -0.03 6.03 -4.00
CA LEU A 144 -0.26 4.68 -3.49
C LEU A 144 -1.39 3.97 -4.24
N ASP A 145 -2.47 4.66 -4.57
CA ASP A 145 -3.60 4.09 -5.33
C ASP A 145 -3.17 3.58 -6.72
N LYS A 146 -2.20 4.24 -7.35
CA LYS A 146 -1.60 3.76 -8.62
C LYS A 146 -0.91 2.40 -8.49
N LEU A 147 -0.51 1.99 -7.28
CA LEU A 147 0.11 0.69 -7.02
C LEU A 147 -0.91 -0.42 -6.83
N LEU A 148 -2.18 -0.11 -6.57
CA LEU A 148 -3.24 -1.08 -6.28
C LEU A 148 -3.43 -2.14 -7.39
N PRO A 149 -3.39 -1.80 -8.71
CA PRO A 149 -3.47 -2.81 -9.76
C PRO A 149 -2.29 -3.79 -9.72
N SER A 150 -1.08 -3.29 -9.48
CA SER A 150 0.12 -4.12 -9.40
C SER A 150 0.09 -5.04 -8.16
N TYR A 151 -0.37 -4.50 -7.03
CA TYR A 151 -0.60 -5.26 -5.81
C TYR A 151 -1.61 -6.39 -6.04
N SER A 152 -2.77 -6.09 -6.64
CA SER A 152 -3.83 -7.08 -6.90
C SER A 152 -3.36 -8.20 -7.84
N VAL A 153 -2.69 -7.84 -8.95
CA VAL A 153 -2.13 -8.81 -9.89
C VAL A 153 -1.10 -9.72 -9.23
N LEU A 154 -0.22 -9.17 -8.39
CA LEU A 154 0.80 -9.97 -7.71
C LEU A 154 0.20 -10.88 -6.63
N CYS A 155 -0.80 -10.41 -5.89
CA CYS A 155 -1.53 -11.26 -4.94
C CYS A 155 -2.14 -12.47 -5.66
N HIS A 156 -2.85 -12.22 -6.76
CA HIS A 156 -3.45 -13.28 -7.56
C HIS A 156 -2.39 -14.26 -8.12
N GLN A 157 -1.32 -13.75 -8.73
CA GLN A 157 -0.24 -14.58 -9.27
C GLN A 157 0.45 -15.43 -8.19
N GLY A 158 0.67 -14.86 -7.00
CA GLY A 158 1.27 -15.59 -5.90
C GLY A 158 0.35 -16.68 -5.35
N GLU A 159 -0.95 -16.42 -5.28
CA GLU A 159 -1.96 -17.42 -4.90
C GLU A 159 -2.01 -18.58 -5.92
N GLU A 160 -2.02 -18.27 -7.22
CA GLU A 160 -1.94 -19.27 -8.29
C GLU A 160 -0.65 -20.11 -8.16
N MET A 161 0.50 -19.47 -7.98
CA MET A 161 1.77 -20.15 -7.79
C MET A 161 1.78 -21.08 -6.57
N ALA A 162 1.11 -20.69 -5.47
CA ALA A 162 0.99 -21.53 -4.28
C ALA A 162 0.15 -22.79 -4.54
N THR A 163 -0.67 -22.82 -5.60
CA THR A 163 -1.42 -24.03 -5.99
C THR A 163 -0.62 -25.01 -6.85
N TRP A 164 0.44 -24.54 -7.54
CA TRP A 164 1.24 -25.38 -8.46
C TRP A 164 2.11 -26.39 -7.70
N GLY A 165 2.52 -26.07 -6.48
CA GLY A 165 3.50 -26.84 -5.72
C GLY A 165 2.92 -27.90 -4.80
N LYS A 166 1.96 -28.74 -5.21
CA LYS A 166 1.54 -29.90 -4.40
C LYS A 166 2.71 -30.83 -4.02
N GLU A 167 3.81 -30.79 -4.77
CA GLU A 167 5.00 -31.61 -4.60
C GLU A 167 6.19 -30.87 -3.92
N SER A 168 6.07 -29.56 -3.62
CA SER A 168 7.15 -28.77 -2.99
C SER A 168 6.61 -27.80 -1.91
N PRO A 169 6.43 -28.27 -0.67
CA PRO A 169 5.87 -27.47 0.42
C PRO A 169 6.74 -26.25 0.79
N LEU A 170 8.07 -26.35 0.63
CA LEU A 170 8.99 -25.25 0.95
C LEU A 170 8.84 -24.07 -0.01
N CYS A 171 8.66 -24.32 -1.31
CA CYS A 171 8.46 -23.25 -2.29
C CYS A 171 7.14 -22.52 -2.07
N ASN A 172 6.06 -23.25 -1.77
CA ASN A 172 4.76 -22.64 -1.47
C ASN A 172 4.83 -21.77 -0.22
N ALA A 173 5.51 -22.24 0.84
CA ALA A 173 5.69 -21.47 2.06
C ALA A 173 6.46 -20.16 1.81
N ALA A 174 7.48 -20.17 0.93
CA ALA A 174 8.23 -18.97 0.58
C ALA A 174 7.35 -17.93 -0.15
N VAL A 175 6.54 -18.36 -1.13
CA VAL A 175 5.60 -17.48 -1.84
C VAL A 175 4.55 -16.91 -0.87
N GLN A 176 3.97 -17.75 -0.02
CA GLN A 176 3.01 -17.33 1.01
C GLN A 176 3.60 -16.31 1.97
N LEU A 177 4.85 -16.49 2.40
CA LEU A 177 5.52 -15.52 3.28
C LEU A 177 5.70 -14.16 2.60
N GLN A 178 6.04 -14.13 1.31
CA GLN A 178 6.15 -12.89 0.55
C GLN A 178 4.80 -12.19 0.41
N LEU A 179 3.73 -12.95 0.14
CA LEU A 179 2.35 -12.42 0.08
C LEU A 179 1.89 -11.87 1.43
N GLN A 180 2.16 -12.59 2.53
CA GLN A 180 1.84 -12.12 3.88
C GLN A 180 2.58 -10.82 4.22
N ARG A 181 3.86 -10.73 3.85
CA ARG A 181 4.63 -9.48 4.03
C ARG A 181 4.05 -8.35 3.20
N LEU A 182 3.70 -8.61 1.94
CA LEU A 182 3.10 -7.62 1.03
C LEU A 182 1.78 -7.09 1.59
N GLN A 183 0.88 -7.98 2.01
CA GLN A 183 -0.39 -7.65 2.66
C GLN A 183 -0.17 -6.84 3.94
N SER A 184 0.73 -7.30 4.82
CA SER A 184 1.01 -6.63 6.09
C SER A 184 1.52 -5.19 5.90
N VAL A 185 2.43 -4.96 4.94
CA VAL A 185 2.94 -3.61 4.66
C VAL A 185 1.84 -2.74 4.03
N TRP A 186 1.04 -3.30 3.12
CA TRP A 186 -0.08 -2.59 2.50
C TRP A 186 -1.12 -2.15 3.53
N ASP A 187 -1.51 -3.03 4.45
CA ASP A 187 -2.46 -2.73 5.51
C ASP A 187 -1.91 -1.70 6.51
N GLU A 188 -0.63 -1.79 6.87
CA GLU A 188 0.02 -0.77 7.71
C GLU A 188 -0.04 0.61 7.05
N ILE A 189 0.27 0.70 5.75
CA ILE A 189 0.23 1.95 4.99
C ILE A 189 -1.17 2.56 5.04
N ARG A 190 -2.21 1.75 4.77
CA ARG A 190 -3.61 2.21 4.80
C ARG A 190 -4.01 2.70 6.18
N GLN A 191 -3.78 1.90 7.21
CA GLN A 191 -4.11 2.27 8.58
C GLN A 191 -3.42 3.58 8.98
N ARG A 192 -2.11 3.71 8.75
CA ARG A 192 -1.37 4.93 9.09
C ARG A 192 -1.81 6.13 8.25
N ALA A 193 -2.20 5.91 7.00
CA ALA A 193 -2.70 6.97 6.15
C ALA A 193 -4.03 7.50 6.70
N ASP A 194 -4.98 6.62 6.96
CA ASP A 194 -6.29 6.95 7.52
C ASP A 194 -6.17 7.66 8.89
N GLU A 195 -5.32 7.13 9.78
CA GLU A 195 -5.03 7.76 11.07
C GLU A 195 -4.41 9.17 10.93
N ARG A 196 -3.55 9.37 9.92
CA ARG A 196 -2.92 10.67 9.69
C ARG A 196 -3.91 11.66 9.09
N GLU A 197 -4.75 11.26 8.14
CA GLU A 197 -5.79 12.12 7.57
C GLU A 197 -6.78 12.55 8.66
N ALA A 198 -7.25 11.62 9.49
CA ALA A 198 -8.15 11.93 10.60
C ALA A 198 -7.55 12.95 11.57
N LYS A 199 -6.27 12.79 11.95
CA LYS A 199 -5.56 13.74 12.82
C LYS A 199 -5.42 15.13 12.19
N LEU A 200 -5.11 15.20 10.90
CA LEU A 200 -4.96 16.47 10.18
C LEU A 200 -6.30 17.22 10.08
N LEU A 201 -7.39 16.51 9.78
CA LEU A 201 -8.73 17.09 9.71
C LEU A 201 -9.20 17.60 11.08
N ALA A 202 -9.06 16.79 12.13
CA ALA A 202 -9.43 17.21 13.48
C ALA A 202 -8.62 18.44 13.94
N ALA A 203 -7.32 18.48 13.67
CA ALA A 203 -6.48 19.63 13.98
C ALA A 203 -6.86 20.87 13.16
N LEU A 204 -7.26 20.70 11.90
CA LEU A 204 -7.71 21.80 11.04
C LEU A 204 -8.98 22.44 11.61
N ASP A 205 -9.96 21.63 12.01
CA ASP A 205 -11.22 22.10 12.59
C ASP A 205 -10.95 22.87 13.90
N LEU A 206 -10.09 22.31 14.78
CA LEU A 206 -9.67 22.97 16.02
C LEU A 206 -8.93 24.29 15.77
N ALA A 207 -8.01 24.31 14.80
CA ALA A 207 -7.26 25.51 14.45
C ALA A 207 -8.19 26.61 13.92
N GLN A 208 -9.09 26.27 13.00
CA GLN A 208 -10.06 27.22 12.45
C GLN A 208 -10.97 27.81 13.53
N ALA A 209 -11.50 26.97 14.42
CA ALA A 209 -12.31 27.43 15.53
C ALA A 209 -11.52 28.33 16.50
N PHE A 210 -10.30 27.91 16.87
CA PHE A 210 -9.45 28.68 17.79
C PHE A 210 -9.12 30.06 17.24
N TRP A 211 -8.65 30.15 15.99
CA TRP A 211 -8.23 31.42 15.41
C TRP A 211 -9.41 32.37 15.17
N ALA A 212 -10.56 31.84 14.74
CA ALA A 212 -11.78 32.65 14.59
C ALA A 212 -12.28 33.20 15.93
N GLU A 213 -12.31 32.37 16.98
CA GLU A 213 -12.73 32.84 18.32
C GLU A 213 -11.70 33.78 18.95
N ALA A 214 -10.41 33.59 18.70
CA ALA A 214 -9.38 34.51 19.15
C ALA A 214 -9.56 35.90 18.52
N GLU A 215 -9.83 35.96 17.21
CA GLU A 215 -10.09 37.21 16.49
C GLU A 215 -11.37 37.89 17.00
N GLN A 216 -12.48 37.14 17.11
CA GLN A 216 -13.74 37.68 17.62
C GLN A 216 -13.63 38.19 19.06
N LEU A 217 -12.87 37.49 19.92
CA LEU A 217 -12.63 37.92 21.28
C LEU A 217 -11.77 39.20 21.32
N GLN A 218 -10.76 39.32 20.46
CA GLN A 218 -9.95 40.54 20.36
C GLN A 218 -10.77 41.74 19.89
N ASP A 219 -11.64 41.56 18.89
CA ASP A 219 -12.52 42.62 18.41
C ASP A 219 -13.50 43.07 19.50
N THR A 220 -14.16 42.13 20.18
CA THR A 220 -15.10 42.48 21.27
C THR A 220 -14.42 43.10 22.48
N LEU A 221 -13.19 42.70 22.81
CA LEU A 221 -12.37 43.37 23.83
C LEU A 221 -12.03 44.81 23.41
N ARG A 222 -11.68 45.04 22.14
CA ARG A 222 -11.41 46.38 21.63
C ARG A 222 -12.65 47.27 21.71
N ASP A 223 -13.80 46.76 21.30
CA ASP A 223 -15.06 47.51 21.28
C ASP A 223 -15.50 47.86 22.72
N ALA A 224 -15.42 46.90 23.65
CA ALA A 224 -15.69 47.14 25.07
C ALA A 224 -14.73 48.19 25.66
N HIS A 225 -13.44 48.15 25.31
CA HIS A 225 -12.45 49.15 25.75
C HIS A 225 -12.78 50.56 25.26
N VAL A 226 -13.21 50.69 23.99
CA VAL A 226 -13.63 51.97 23.43
C VAL A 226 -14.87 52.47 24.16
N ALA A 227 -15.88 51.62 24.34
CA ALA A 227 -17.12 51.98 25.05
C ALA A 227 -16.85 52.45 26.48
N VAL A 228 -15.97 51.77 27.23
CA VAL A 228 -15.56 52.18 28.58
C VAL A 228 -14.86 53.54 28.58
N LYS A 229 -14.02 53.83 27.58
CA LYS A 229 -13.32 55.13 27.47
C LYS A 229 -14.24 56.30 27.11
N GLU A 230 -15.31 56.03 26.38
CA GLU A 230 -16.30 57.03 25.98
C GLU A 230 -17.32 57.34 27.08
N LEU A 231 -17.26 56.63 28.23
CA LEU A 231 -18.10 56.94 29.37
C LEU A 231 -17.82 58.37 29.89
N GLU A 232 -18.84 59.20 29.85
CA GLU A 232 -18.80 60.57 30.35
C GLU A 232 -18.74 60.62 31.88
N ALA A 233 -18.32 61.76 32.42
CA ALA A 233 -18.38 62.00 33.86
C ALA A 233 -19.83 61.88 34.37
N PRO A 234 -20.04 61.39 35.61
CA PRO A 234 -21.38 61.21 36.16
C PRO A 234 -22.16 62.53 36.18
N GLU A 235 -23.35 62.53 35.57
CA GLU A 235 -24.19 63.71 35.49
C GLU A 235 -24.97 63.98 36.79
N ILE A 236 -25.44 65.22 36.97
CA ILE A 236 -26.20 65.65 38.17
C ILE A 236 -27.72 65.52 37.93
N ASP A 237 -28.16 65.54 36.67
CA ASP A 237 -29.57 65.42 36.31
C ASP A 237 -30.06 63.96 36.48
N PRO A 238 -31.10 63.69 37.29
CA PRO A 238 -31.65 62.35 37.50
C PRO A 238 -32.04 61.58 36.23
N VAL A 239 -32.50 62.26 35.18
CA VAL A 239 -32.91 61.61 33.91
C VAL A 239 -31.69 61.10 33.16
N LEU A 240 -30.63 61.90 33.17
CA LEU A 240 -29.37 61.62 32.51
C LEU A 240 -28.56 60.54 33.23
N ILE A 241 -28.56 60.54 34.57
CA ILE A 241 -27.99 59.45 35.39
C ILE A 241 -28.61 58.12 34.98
N LYS A 242 -29.94 58.07 34.81
CA LYS A 242 -30.63 56.83 34.41
C LYS A 242 -30.16 56.33 33.04
N HIS A 243 -29.96 57.24 32.08
CA HIS A 243 -29.44 56.88 30.77
C HIS A 243 -27.98 56.37 30.84
N GLN A 244 -27.11 57.04 31.60
CA GLN A 244 -25.74 56.56 31.85
C GLN A 244 -25.71 55.18 32.54
N MET A 245 -26.64 54.90 33.45
CA MET A 245 -26.78 53.59 34.08
C MET A 245 -27.13 52.50 33.06
N GLU A 246 -28.07 52.76 32.16
CA GLU A 246 -28.45 51.81 31.09
C GLU A 246 -27.26 51.50 30.17
N ILE A 247 -26.46 52.50 29.80
CA ILE A 247 -25.22 52.31 29.01
C ILE A 247 -24.20 51.48 29.79
N THR A 248 -23.97 51.82 31.06
CA THR A 248 -23.00 51.12 31.91
C THR A 248 -23.40 49.66 32.17
N GLU A 249 -24.70 49.39 32.34
CA GLU A 249 -25.23 48.03 32.45
C GLU A 249 -25.05 47.23 31.16
N SER A 250 -25.24 47.86 29.99
CA SER A 250 -24.96 47.23 28.69
C SER A 250 -23.49 46.85 28.56
N ILE A 251 -22.57 47.77 28.88
CA ILE A 251 -21.12 47.51 28.84
C ILE A 251 -20.75 46.39 29.82
N ARG A 252 -21.31 46.41 31.04
CA ARG A 252 -21.10 45.33 32.01
C ARG A 252 -21.53 43.97 31.45
N ALA A 253 -22.71 43.89 30.83
CA ALA A 253 -23.20 42.64 30.26
C ALA A 253 -22.28 42.11 29.14
N GLU A 254 -21.74 43.00 28.30
CA GLU A 254 -20.74 42.63 27.29
C GLU A 254 -19.46 42.09 27.93
N VAL A 255 -18.92 42.77 28.95
CA VAL A 255 -17.71 42.35 29.68
C VAL A 255 -17.93 41.00 30.37
N ASP A 256 -19.10 40.77 30.97
CA ASP A 256 -19.44 39.48 31.57
C ASP A 256 -19.45 38.34 30.53
N GLY A 257 -19.93 38.63 29.31
CA GLY A 257 -19.90 37.70 28.18
C GLY A 257 -18.48 37.33 27.72
N LEU A 258 -17.49 38.23 27.88
CA LEU A 258 -16.10 37.97 27.52
C LEU A 258 -15.49 36.83 28.34
N TRP A 259 -15.90 36.65 29.61
CA TRP A 259 -15.41 35.54 30.44
C TRP A 259 -15.81 34.17 29.89
N GLN A 260 -17.04 34.05 29.37
CA GLN A 260 -17.48 32.81 28.75
C GLN A 260 -16.71 32.52 27.46
N LYS A 261 -16.53 33.55 26.60
CA LYS A 261 -15.73 33.43 25.37
C LYS A 261 -14.27 33.07 25.65
N LEU A 262 -13.65 33.69 26.65
CA LEU A 262 -12.29 33.37 27.10
C LEU A 262 -12.18 31.93 27.59
N GLY A 263 -13.20 31.44 28.31
CA GLY A 263 -13.30 30.04 28.73
C GLY A 263 -13.32 29.08 27.54
N ALA A 264 -14.17 29.35 26.54
CA ALA A 264 -14.26 28.55 25.32
C ALA A 264 -12.95 28.58 24.52
N LEU A 265 -12.32 29.74 24.39
CA LEU A 265 -11.03 29.90 23.71
C LEU A 265 -9.92 29.09 24.40
N ARG A 266 -9.90 29.06 25.74
CA ARG A 266 -8.93 28.24 26.50
C ARG A 266 -9.13 26.76 26.27
N THR A 267 -10.37 26.27 26.19
CA THR A 267 -10.64 24.87 25.86
C THR A 267 -10.18 24.52 24.45
N LEU A 268 -10.50 25.35 23.46
CA LEU A 268 -10.03 25.16 22.08
C LEU A 268 -8.50 25.20 21.98
N GLY A 269 -7.85 26.12 22.70
CA GLY A 269 -6.40 26.22 22.74
C GLY A 269 -5.74 24.97 23.35
N ALA A 270 -6.29 24.42 24.42
CA ALA A 270 -5.81 23.19 25.04
C ALA A 270 -5.95 21.98 24.10
N ASP A 271 -7.11 21.85 23.43
CA ASP A 271 -7.37 20.76 22.49
C ASP A 271 -6.47 20.86 21.25
N LEU A 272 -6.27 22.08 20.72
CA LEU A 272 -5.36 22.32 19.59
C LEU A 272 -3.90 22.00 19.97
N ILE A 273 -3.46 22.42 21.16
CA ILE A 273 -2.14 22.10 21.69
C ILE A 273 -1.96 20.58 21.84
N ALA A 274 -2.99 19.84 22.25
CA ALA A 274 -2.93 18.38 22.36
C ALA A 274 -2.85 17.69 20.98
N ALA A 275 -3.46 18.28 19.95
CA ALA A 275 -3.47 17.74 18.59
C ALA A 275 -2.18 18.04 17.78
N CYS A 276 -1.40 19.05 18.17
CA CYS A 276 -0.25 19.57 17.41
C CYS A 276 1.12 19.26 18.04
N GLY A 277 2.19 19.42 17.26
CA GLY A 277 3.57 19.22 17.73
C GLY A 277 4.12 20.32 18.62
N GLU A 278 5.13 19.98 19.42
CA GLU A 278 5.70 20.86 20.46
C GLU A 278 6.26 22.19 19.95
N THR A 279 6.77 22.22 18.72
CA THR A 279 7.45 23.40 18.14
C THR A 279 6.51 24.58 17.92
N ASP A 280 5.22 24.33 17.72
CA ASP A 280 4.25 25.34 17.29
C ASP A 280 3.27 25.73 18.41
N LYS A 281 3.32 25.01 19.55
CA LYS A 281 2.47 25.28 20.74
C LYS A 281 2.71 26.65 21.34
N GLN A 282 3.93 27.16 21.24
CA GLN A 282 4.29 28.47 21.79
C GLN A 282 3.45 29.60 21.21
N GLN A 283 3.03 29.49 19.95
CA GLN A 283 2.19 30.48 19.31
C GLN A 283 0.79 30.50 19.93
N VAL A 284 0.16 29.34 20.14
CA VAL A 284 -1.14 29.23 20.82
C VAL A 284 -1.07 29.79 22.24
N VAL A 285 -0.03 29.40 22.98
CA VAL A 285 0.20 29.88 24.36
C VAL A 285 0.34 31.39 24.38
N LYS A 286 1.16 31.96 23.51
CA LYS A 286 1.36 33.41 23.41
C LYS A 286 0.06 34.14 23.09
N THR A 287 -0.73 33.67 22.14
CA THR A 287 -2.03 34.27 21.82
C THR A 287 -2.99 34.19 23.01
N MET A 288 -3.04 33.06 23.72
CA MET A 288 -3.86 32.95 24.94
C MET A 288 -3.40 33.88 26.06
N GLU A 289 -2.08 34.09 26.22
CA GLU A 289 -1.50 35.04 27.17
C GLU A 289 -1.80 36.49 26.78
N GLU A 290 -1.68 36.85 25.51
CA GLU A 290 -1.98 38.20 25.00
C GLU A 290 -3.45 38.57 25.20
N VAL A 291 -4.37 37.62 25.02
CA VAL A 291 -5.81 37.83 25.25
C VAL A 291 -6.15 37.81 26.74
N SER A 292 -5.51 36.96 27.55
CA SER A 292 -5.74 36.91 29.00
C SER A 292 -5.14 38.10 29.75
N GLY A 293 -3.96 38.58 29.35
CA GLY A 293 -3.24 39.67 30.02
C GLY A 293 -3.89 41.04 29.83
N ARG A 294 -4.63 41.23 28.73
CA ARG A 294 -5.43 42.45 28.49
C ARG A 294 -6.68 42.53 29.37
N GLY A 295 -7.22 41.40 29.84
CA GLY A 295 -8.41 41.39 30.70
C GLY A 295 -8.16 41.52 32.21
N VAL A 296 -6.90 41.58 32.66
CA VAL A 296 -6.53 41.56 34.10
C VAL A 296 -5.91 42.89 34.58
N HIS A 297 -5.55 43.80 33.67
CA HIS A 297 -4.76 44.98 34.00
C HIS A 297 -5.49 46.33 33.92
N GLU A 298 -6.77 46.37 33.59
CA GLU A 298 -7.59 47.61 33.55
C GLU A 298 -8.93 47.38 34.25
#